data_AF-A0A1M3EJ37-F1
#
_entry.id   AF-A0A1M3EJ37-F1
#
_cell.length_a   1.000
_cell.length_b   1.000
_cell.length_c   1.000
_cell.angle_alpha   90.00
_cell.angle_beta   90.00
_cell.angle_gamma   90.00
#
_symmetry.space_group_name_H-M   'P 1'
#
loop_
_entity.id
_entity.type
_entity.pdbx_description
1 polymer ?
#
loop_
_entity_poly.entity_id
_entity_poly.type
_entity_poly.pdbx_seq_one_letter_code
_entity_poly.pdbx_strand_id
1 'polypeptide(L)'
;MSSRWEALVGTGFGGRRMVLGRAAPDGVRLNAPRPGVRNSWSPVLRGRIVTEGTGSRLVATIGWHPLTRAITFLGLLAVLSMAILTAVQALQPGGAGARGALTDLAAGLAGVCGWAALPVFASRLGVADGEYLRSWVAAALHASAAAVSRQ
;
A
#
# COMPACT_ATOMS: atom_id res chain seq x y z
N MET A 1 4.02 11.39 -24.85
CA MET A 1 2.81 10.54 -24.91
C MET A 1 2.22 10.43 -23.50
N SER A 2 1.02 10.95 -23.27
CA SER A 2 0.39 10.91 -21.95
C SER A 2 -0.04 9.48 -21.61
N SER A 3 0.58 8.86 -20.61
CA SER A 3 0.16 7.55 -20.10
C SER A 3 -1.16 7.70 -19.34
N ARG A 4 -2.27 7.54 -20.06
CA ARG A 4 -3.62 7.56 -19.51
C ARG A 4 -3.85 6.28 -18.70
N TRP A 5 -4.65 6.37 -17.65
CA TRP A 5 -5.17 5.18 -17.00
C TRP A 5 -6.22 4.54 -17.90
N GLU A 6 -6.06 3.26 -18.19
CA GLU A 6 -7.00 2.44 -18.93
C GLU A 6 -7.77 1.55 -17.95
N ALA A 7 -9.09 1.51 -18.12
CA ALA A 7 -9.94 0.60 -17.38
C ALA A 7 -9.98 -0.75 -18.11
N LEU A 8 -9.45 -1.78 -17.48
CA LEU A 8 -9.48 -3.16 -17.93
C LEU A 8 -10.48 -3.92 -17.07
N VAL A 9 -11.37 -4.66 -17.70
CA VAL A 9 -12.27 -5.57 -17.00
C VAL A 9 -11.70 -6.97 -17.12
N GLY A 10 -11.53 -7.67 -16.01
CA GLY A 10 -11.15 -9.08 -16.07
C GLY A 10 -11.60 -9.88 -14.86
N THR A 11 -11.26 -11.15 -14.90
CA THR A 11 -11.61 -12.16 -13.90
C THR A 11 -10.37 -12.55 -13.12
N GLY A 12 -10.47 -12.53 -11.80
CA GLY A 12 -9.43 -12.98 -10.87
C GLY A 12 -10.07 -13.63 -9.64
N PHE A 13 -9.25 -13.92 -8.62
CA PHE A 13 -9.74 -14.54 -7.39
C PHE A 13 -10.77 -13.64 -6.68
N GLY A 14 -11.97 -14.16 -6.40
CA GLY A 14 -13.07 -13.35 -5.84
C GLY A 14 -13.91 -12.59 -6.88
N GLY A 15 -13.87 -13.00 -8.15
CA GLY A 15 -14.85 -12.63 -9.18
C GLY A 15 -14.37 -11.59 -10.20
N ARG A 16 -15.31 -11.01 -10.94
CA ARG A 16 -15.04 -9.98 -11.95
C ARG A 16 -14.85 -8.63 -11.27
N ARG A 17 -13.71 -7.97 -11.48
CA ARG A 17 -13.48 -6.60 -10.96
C ARG A 17 -12.85 -5.71 -12.03
N MET A 18 -13.03 -4.41 -11.86
CA MET A 18 -12.35 -3.40 -12.65
C MET A 18 -10.89 -3.29 -12.19
N VAL A 19 -9.97 -3.37 -13.13
CA VAL A 19 -8.54 -3.11 -12.95
C VAL A 19 -8.21 -1.83 -13.71
N LEU A 20 -7.67 -0.85 -13.02
CA LEU A 20 -7.10 0.32 -13.66
C LEU A 20 -5.63 0.05 -13.92
N GLY A 21 -5.22 0.14 -15.18
CA GLY A 21 -3.84 -0.03 -15.61
C GLY A 21 -3.25 1.25 -16.18
N ARG A 22 -1.95 1.45 -15.97
CA ARG A 22 -1.17 2.49 -16.62
C ARG A 22 0.16 1.90 -17.06
N ALA A 23 0.41 1.92 -18.36
CA ALA A 23 1.71 1.62 -18.95
C ALA A 23 2.40 2.94 -19.33
N ALA A 24 3.66 3.07 -18.95
CA ALA A 24 4.50 4.22 -19.25
C ALA A 24 5.95 3.74 -19.48
N PRO A 25 6.82 4.56 -20.09
CA PRO A 25 8.22 4.17 -20.32
C PRO A 25 8.97 3.82 -19.01
N ASP A 26 8.58 4.42 -17.88
CA ASP A 26 9.14 4.16 -16.55
C ASP A 26 8.59 2.88 -15.89
N GLY A 27 7.52 2.29 -16.43
CA GLY A 27 6.98 1.02 -15.94
C GLY A 27 5.47 0.85 -16.07
N VAL A 28 4.98 -0.20 -15.41
CA VAL A 28 3.59 -0.62 -15.37
C VAL A 28 3.04 -0.44 -13.95
N ARG A 29 1.85 0.13 -13.84
CA ARG A 29 1.11 0.30 -12.58
C ARG A 29 -0.30 -0.25 -12.73
N LEU A 30 -0.73 -1.10 -11.81
CA LEU A 30 -2.09 -1.65 -11.77
C LEU A 30 -2.73 -1.43 -10.39
N ASN A 31 -4.01 -1.08 -10.39
CA ASN A 31 -4.83 -0.93 -9.19
C ASN A 31 -6.18 -1.63 -9.40
N ALA A 32 -6.76 -2.22 -8.36
CA ALA A 32 -8.07 -2.86 -8.39
C ALA A 32 -9.04 -2.13 -7.44
N PRO A 33 -9.52 -0.93 -7.81
CA PRO A 33 -10.41 -0.17 -6.93
C PRO A 33 -11.75 -0.87 -6.74
N ARG A 34 -12.25 -0.88 -5.50
CA ARG A 34 -13.61 -1.31 -5.20
C ARG A 34 -14.59 -0.14 -5.38
N PRO A 35 -15.73 -0.32 -6.07
CA PRO A 35 -16.75 0.71 -6.15
C PRO A 35 -17.20 1.16 -4.75
N GLY A 36 -17.31 2.47 -4.54
CA GLY A 36 -17.77 3.04 -3.26
C GLY A 36 -16.76 3.04 -2.11
N VAL A 37 -15.58 2.43 -2.27
CA VAL A 37 -14.54 2.39 -1.22
C VAL A 37 -13.30 3.16 -1.66
N ARG A 38 -12.96 4.22 -0.94
CA ARG A 38 -11.69 4.94 -1.10
C ARG A 38 -10.74 4.57 0.03
N ASN A 39 -9.76 3.73 -0.28
CA ASN A 39 -8.72 3.31 0.66
C ASN A 39 -7.33 3.60 0.10
N SER A 40 -6.66 4.62 0.62
CA SER A 40 -5.30 5.00 0.19
C SER A 40 -4.22 3.99 0.60
N TRP A 41 -4.53 3.08 1.53
CA TRP A 41 -3.69 1.96 1.93
C TRP A 41 -3.95 0.68 1.13
N SER A 42 -4.84 0.71 0.12
CA SER A 42 -5.01 -0.42 -0.78
C SER A 42 -3.71 -0.71 -1.55
N PRO A 43 -3.36 -1.99 -1.73
CA PRO A 43 -2.16 -2.38 -2.46
C PRO A 43 -2.29 -2.04 -3.94
N VAL A 44 -1.18 -1.57 -4.51
CA VAL A 44 -1.00 -1.25 -5.92
C VAL A 44 0.13 -2.12 -6.44
N LEU A 45 -0.04 -2.70 -7.63
CA LEU A 45 1.04 -3.39 -8.32
C LEU A 45 1.86 -2.36 -9.09
N ARG A 46 3.18 -2.42 -8.93
CA ARG A 46 4.15 -1.56 -9.62
C ARG A 46 5.30 -2.40 -10.12
N GLY A 47 5.62 -2.27 -11.39
CA GLY A 47 6.71 -3.02 -11.97
C GLY A 47 7.18 -2.44 -13.28
N ARG A 48 8.01 -3.21 -13.98
CA ARG A 48 8.46 -2.91 -15.34
C ARG A 48 8.60 -4.22 -16.11
N ILE A 49 8.50 -4.12 -17.42
CA ILE A 49 8.84 -5.23 -18.32
C ILE A 49 10.33 -5.14 -18.60
N VAL A 50 11.05 -6.24 -18.37
CA VAL A 50 12.49 -6.36 -18.62
C VAL A 50 12.68 -7.42 -19.70
N THR A 51 13.48 -7.11 -20.73
CA THR A 51 13.85 -8.09 -21.75
C THR A 51 14.83 -9.11 -21.17
N GLU A 52 14.57 -10.39 -21.37
CA GLU A 52 15.40 -11.49 -20.85
C GLU A 52 15.66 -12.48 -21.98
N GLY A 53 16.85 -12.38 -22.60
CA GLY A 53 17.26 -13.21 -23.73
C GLY A 53 16.25 -13.16 -24.90
N THR A 54 15.55 -14.28 -25.11
CA THR A 54 14.53 -14.47 -26.16
C THR A 54 13.13 -14.03 -25.76
N GLY A 55 12.93 -13.50 -24.55
CA GLY A 55 11.62 -13.18 -24.01
C GLY A 55 11.54 -11.85 -23.25
N SER A 56 10.38 -11.62 -22.64
CA SER A 56 10.11 -10.46 -21.78
C SER A 56 9.56 -10.93 -20.44
N ARG A 57 10.06 -10.36 -19.35
CA ARG A 57 9.67 -10.68 -17.98
C ARG A 57 9.08 -9.47 -17.29
N LEU A 58 7.91 -9.62 -16.69
CA LEU A 58 7.35 -8.62 -15.79
C LEU A 58 8.00 -8.76 -14.41
N VAL A 59 8.73 -7.74 -13.98
CA VAL A 59 9.26 -7.62 -12.62
C VAL A 59 8.42 -6.60 -11.88
N ALA A 60 7.60 -7.05 -10.93
CA ALA A 60 6.65 -6.20 -10.21
C ALA A 60 6.60 -6.52 -8.71
N THR A 61 6.20 -5.52 -7.94
CA THR A 61 5.94 -5.59 -6.50
C THR A 61 4.51 -5.14 -6.22
N ILE A 62 3.91 -5.70 -5.19
CA ILE A 62 2.56 -5.34 -4.72
C ILE A 62 2.71 -4.72 -3.33
N GLY A 63 2.17 -3.51 -3.15
CA GLY A 63 2.20 -2.83 -1.85
C GLY A 63 1.62 -1.42 -1.92
N TRP A 64 1.71 -0.67 -0.83
CA TRP A 64 1.19 0.70 -0.77
C TRP A 64 1.83 1.64 -1.78
N HIS A 65 1.08 2.67 -2.15
CA HIS A 65 1.62 3.82 -2.84
C HIS A 65 2.77 4.46 -2.02
N PRO A 66 3.93 4.84 -2.62
CA PRO A 66 5.04 5.49 -1.94
C PRO A 66 4.63 6.73 -1.15
N LEU A 67 3.74 7.55 -1.73
CA LEU A 67 3.16 8.68 -1.01
C LEU A 67 2.40 8.24 0.26
N THR A 68 1.58 7.20 0.19
CA THR A 68 0.91 6.63 1.38
C THR A 68 1.93 6.13 2.40
N ARG A 69 3.01 5.46 1.95
CA ARG A 69 4.11 5.03 2.84
C ARG A 69 4.78 6.23 3.52
N ALA A 70 5.10 7.27 2.76
CA ALA A 70 5.74 8.48 3.27
C ALA A 70 4.86 9.20 4.29
N ILE A 71 3.56 9.41 3.98
CA ILE A 71 2.61 10.05 4.91
C ILE A 71 2.43 9.21 6.18
N THR A 72 2.32 7.88 6.04
CA THR A 72 2.19 6.98 7.20
C THR A 72 3.43 7.07 8.09
N PHE A 73 4.62 7.08 7.49
CA PHE A 73 5.89 7.20 8.21
C PHE A 73 6.04 8.57 8.90
N LEU A 74 5.73 9.66 8.20
CA LEU A 74 5.76 11.01 8.76
C LEU A 74 4.77 11.17 9.92
N GLY A 75 3.57 10.61 9.80
CA GLY A 75 2.58 10.59 10.88
C GLY A 75 3.08 9.81 12.10
N LEU A 76 3.72 8.66 11.88
CA LEU A 76 4.32 7.87 12.97
C LEU A 76 5.41 8.67 13.68
N LEU A 77 6.28 9.34 12.92
CA LEU A 77 7.34 10.19 13.45
C LEU A 77 6.74 11.34 14.28
N ALA A 78 5.70 12.01 13.78
CA ALA A 78 5.04 13.10 14.49
C ALA A 78 4.42 12.65 15.82
N VAL A 79 3.70 11.52 15.84
CA VAL A 79 3.10 10.99 17.06
C VAL A 79 4.19 10.55 18.06
N LEU A 80 5.26 9.92 17.58
CA LEU A 80 6.40 9.54 18.41
C LEU A 80 7.10 10.77 19.00
N SER A 81 7.36 11.79 18.20
CA SER A 81 7.94 13.05 18.66
C SER A 81 7.08 13.72 19.73
N MET A 82 5.76 13.75 19.55
CA MET A 82 4.83 14.30 20.55
C MET A 82 4.83 13.49 21.85
N ALA A 83 4.87 12.16 21.77
CA ALA A 83 4.97 11.29 22.95
C ALA A 83 6.28 11.51 23.72
N ILE A 84 7.40 11.70 23.02
CA ILE A 84 8.69 12.01 23.63
C ILE A 84 8.66 13.40 24.29
N LEU A 85 8.15 14.42 23.59
CA LEU A 85 8.08 15.78 24.13
C LEU A 85 7.22 15.87 25.39
N THR A 86 6.06 15.20 25.40
CA THR A 86 5.18 15.13 26.59
C THR A 86 5.87 14.41 27.75
N ALA A 87 6.53 13.26 27.49
CA ALA A 87 7.31 12.57 28.52
C ALA A 87 8.44 13.44 29.08
N VAL A 88 9.16 14.17 28.22
CA VAL A 88 10.24 15.08 28.64
C VAL A 88 9.72 16.25 29.49
N GLN A 89 8.59 16.84 29.11
CA GLN A 89 7.96 17.92 29.90
C GLN A 89 7.51 17.44 31.27
N ALA A 90 6.96 16.23 31.37
CA ALA A 90 6.52 15.67 32.63
C ALA A 90 7.67 15.41 33.63
N LEU A 91 8.91 15.29 33.15
CA LEU A 91 10.13 15.12 33.96
C LEU A 91 10.77 16.46 34.37
N GLN A 92 10.28 17.61 33.88
CA GLN A 92 10.82 18.92 34.23
C GLN A 92 10.47 19.32 35.68
N PRO A 93 11.29 20.18 36.34
CA PRO A 93 10.97 20.71 37.66
C PRO A 93 9.66 21.52 37.60
N GLY A 94 8.66 21.15 38.41
CA GLY A 94 7.31 21.74 38.37
C GLY A 94 6.32 21.02 37.46
N GLY A 95 6.72 19.89 36.83
CA GLY A 95 5.83 19.03 36.05
C GLY A 95 4.82 18.24 36.89
N ALA A 96 3.98 17.43 36.22
CA ALA A 96 2.82 16.73 36.79
C ALA A 96 3.13 15.62 37.83
N GLY A 97 4.38 15.50 38.27
CA GLY A 97 4.86 14.40 39.13
C GLY A 97 4.84 13.04 38.44
N ALA A 98 5.33 12.00 39.14
CA ALA A 98 5.53 10.67 38.55
C ALA A 98 4.24 10.03 37.98
N ARG A 99 3.08 10.28 38.61
CA ARG A 99 1.80 9.74 38.17
C ARG A 99 1.29 10.41 36.88
N GLY A 100 1.48 11.72 36.74
CA GLY A 100 1.16 12.47 35.51
C GLY A 100 2.05 12.06 34.34
N ALA A 101 3.35 11.88 34.59
CA ALA A 101 4.30 11.40 33.59
C ALA A 101 3.92 10.01 33.03
N LEU A 102 3.46 9.09 33.88
CA LEU A 102 3.01 7.77 33.47
C LEU A 102 1.73 7.82 32.61
N THR A 103 0.77 8.68 32.96
CA THR A 103 -0.45 8.86 32.16
C THR A 103 -0.14 9.46 30.79
N ASP A 104 0.75 10.44 30.72
CA ASP A 104 1.12 11.07 29.45
C ASP A 104 1.89 10.11 28.55
N LEU A 105 2.80 9.33 29.12
CA LEU A 105 3.50 8.27 28.40
C LEU A 105 2.54 7.21 27.87
N ALA A 106 1.57 6.77 28.69
CA ALA A 106 0.57 5.80 28.27
C ALA A 106 -0.32 6.35 27.13
N ALA A 107 -0.74 7.62 27.21
CA ALA A 107 -1.50 8.28 26.15
C ALA A 107 -0.68 8.41 24.85
N GLY A 108 0.60 8.78 24.95
CA GLY A 108 1.52 8.85 23.82
C GLY A 108 1.70 7.50 23.14
N LEU A 109 1.95 6.44 23.91
CA LEU A 109 2.06 5.06 23.41
C LEU A 109 0.75 4.58 22.78
N ALA A 110 -0.40 4.87 23.38
CA ALA A 110 -1.70 4.55 22.81
C ALA A 110 -1.90 5.26 21.46
N GLY A 111 -1.47 6.52 21.34
CA GLY A 111 -1.47 7.27 20.08
C GLY A 111 -0.59 6.61 19.01
N VAL A 112 0.64 6.22 19.35
CA VAL A 112 1.55 5.52 18.43
C VAL A 112 0.95 4.19 17.97
N CYS A 113 0.44 3.39 18.91
CA CYS A 113 -0.22 2.12 18.62
C CYS A 113 -1.45 2.31 17.72
N GLY A 114 -2.30 3.30 18.00
CA GLY A 114 -3.47 3.61 17.19
C GLY A 114 -3.09 4.02 15.76
N TRP A 115 -2.09 4.90 15.62
CA TRP A 115 -1.59 5.32 14.32
C TRP A 115 -0.95 4.18 13.52
N ALA A 116 -0.27 3.25 14.17
CA ALA A 116 0.29 2.06 13.52
C ALA A 116 -0.79 1.03 13.15
N ALA A 117 -1.84 0.88 13.98
CA ALA A 117 -2.90 -0.10 13.77
C ALA A 117 -3.80 0.26 12.58
N LEU A 118 -4.08 1.55 12.35
CA LEU A 118 -4.97 2.02 11.28
C LEU A 118 -4.50 1.59 9.87
N PRO A 119 -3.25 1.86 9.43
CA PRO A 119 -2.72 1.37 8.16
C PRO A 119 -2.71 -0.16 8.06
N VAL A 120 -2.40 -0.87 9.14
CA VAL A 120 -2.38 -2.34 9.16
C VAL A 120 -3.78 -2.90 8.94
N PHE A 121 -4.78 -2.37 9.65
CA PHE A 121 -6.17 -2.76 9.47
C PHE A 121 -6.68 -2.43 8.06
N ALA A 122 -6.43 -1.21 7.58
CA ALA A 122 -6.78 -0.78 6.23
C ALA A 122 -6.09 -1.64 5.16
N SER A 123 -4.88 -2.14 5.43
CA SER A 123 -4.16 -3.06 4.55
C SER A 123 -4.74 -4.45 4.56
N ARG A 124 -5.15 -4.97 5.73
CA ARG A 124 -5.85 -6.25 5.83
C ARG A 124 -7.12 -6.26 5.01
N LEU A 125 -7.89 -5.17 5.02
CA LEU A 125 -9.05 -5.00 4.14
C LEU A 125 -8.67 -5.03 2.64
N GLY A 126 -7.46 -4.58 2.32
CA GLY A 126 -6.89 -4.58 0.97
C GLY A 126 -6.11 -5.84 0.58
N VAL A 127 -5.86 -6.81 1.48
CA VAL A 127 -5.09 -8.04 1.15
C VAL A 127 -5.75 -8.80 -0.01
N ALA A 128 -7.07 -8.93 0.03
CA ALA A 128 -7.84 -9.53 -1.05
C ALA A 128 -7.68 -8.80 -2.40
N ASP A 129 -7.38 -7.49 -2.39
CA ASP A 129 -7.11 -6.74 -3.63
C ASP A 129 -5.72 -7.08 -4.18
N GLY A 130 -4.74 -7.30 -3.30
CA GLY A 130 -3.40 -7.75 -3.67
C GLY A 130 -3.40 -9.18 -4.24
N GLU A 131 -4.13 -10.09 -3.61
CA GLU A 131 -4.33 -11.46 -4.11
C GLU A 131 -5.08 -11.47 -5.44
N TYR A 132 -6.14 -10.67 -5.55
CA TYR A 132 -6.86 -10.46 -6.80
C TYR A 132 -5.91 -9.98 -7.91
N LEU A 133 -5.14 -8.91 -7.68
CA LEU A 133 -4.18 -8.39 -8.66
C LEU A 133 -3.15 -9.45 -9.07
N ARG A 134 -2.62 -10.21 -8.10
CA ARG A 134 -1.66 -11.29 -8.38
C ARG A 134 -2.29 -12.36 -9.28
N SER A 135 -3.48 -12.84 -8.93
CA SER A 135 -4.18 -13.87 -9.71
C SER A 135 -4.57 -13.39 -11.11
N TRP A 136 -5.02 -12.13 -11.23
CA TRP A 136 -5.39 -11.50 -12.49
C TRP A 136 -4.18 -11.37 -13.43
N VAL A 137 -3.04 -10.90 -12.91
CA VAL A 137 -1.80 -10.82 -13.71
C VAL A 137 -1.30 -12.20 -14.11
N ALA A 138 -1.33 -13.18 -13.20
CA ALA A 138 -0.94 -14.55 -13.51
C ALA A 138 -1.80 -15.14 -14.64
N ALA A 139 -3.12 -14.97 -14.58
CA ALA A 139 -4.03 -15.44 -15.62
C ALA A 139 -3.76 -14.76 -16.97
N ALA A 140 -3.55 -13.43 -16.97
CA ALA A 140 -3.22 -12.69 -18.18
C ALA A 140 -1.89 -13.16 -18.81
N LEU A 141 -0.86 -13.40 -17.99
CA LEU A 141 0.44 -13.89 -18.47
C LEU A 141 0.35 -15.31 -19.05
N HIS A 142 -0.40 -16.22 -18.41
CA HIS A 142 -0.63 -17.57 -18.94
C HIS A 142 -1.40 -17.56 -20.25
N ALA A 143 -2.46 -16.73 -20.35
CA ALA A 143 -3.23 -16.59 -21.58
C ALA A 143 -2.37 -16.09 -22.75
N SER A 144 -1.49 -15.11 -22.50
CA SER A 144 -0.54 -14.61 -23.50
C SER A 144 0.47 -15.67 -23.92
N ALA A 145 1.04 -16.44 -22.98
CA ALA A 145 1.96 -17.52 -23.31
C ALA A 145 1.29 -18.64 -24.15
N ALA A 146 0.03 -18.97 -23.84
CA ALA A 146 -0.77 -19.92 -24.60
C ALA A 146 -1.18 -19.41 -26.00
N ALA A 147 -1.17 -18.09 -26.22
CA ALA A 147 -1.42 -17.50 -27.54
C ALA A 147 -0.15 -17.53 -28.41
N VAL A 148 1.01 -17.20 -27.84
CA VAL A 148 2.31 -17.23 -28.53
C VAL A 148 2.68 -18.64 -28.97
N SER A 149 2.40 -19.66 -28.15
CA SER A 149 2.69 -21.07 -28.50
C SER A 149 1.78 -21.68 -29.59
N ARG A 150 0.72 -20.97 -30.00
CA ARG A 150 -0.20 -21.39 -31.07
C ARG A 150 0.12 -20.73 -32.41
N GLN A 151 1.09 -19.84 -32.46
CA GLN A 151 1.64 -19.22 -33.67
C GLN A 151 2.93 -19.94 -34.08
#